data_AF-A0A1V5NRF2-F1
#
_entry.id   AF-A0A1V5NRF2-F1
#
_cell.length_a   1.000
_cell.length_b   1.000
_cell.length_c   1.000
_cell.angle_alpha   90.00
_cell.angle_beta   90.00
_cell.angle_gamma   90.00
#
_symmetry.space_group_name_H-M   'P 1'
#
loop_
_entity.id
_entity.type
_entity.pdbx_description
1 polymer ?
#
loop_
_entity_poly.entity_id
_entity_poly.type
_entity_poly.pdbx_seq_one_letter_code
_entity_poly.pdbx_strand_id
1 'polypeptide(L)'
;MKERESFRPFAPSVLVDDVARHLRVPTDLDAAEYMLLALPVKEPRDIQRIPAVVQENGITRVATSRAHVVRPEVNPIYARLLQEMKSLSGIGMILNTSFNISEPIVCTPSHAVDCFKRSKMDALAIGSYLVKR
;
A
#
# COMPACT_ATOMS: atom_id res chain seq x y z
N MET A 1 13.77 -2.73 -6.55
CA MET A 1 13.68 -3.13 -5.13
C MET A 1 13.26 -4.59 -4.97
N LYS A 2 12.22 -5.04 -5.67
CA LYS A 2 11.96 -6.48 -5.88
C LYS A 2 12.36 -6.87 -7.29
N GLU A 3 13.11 -7.95 -7.44
CA GLU A 3 13.41 -8.57 -8.73
C GLU A 3 12.16 -9.32 -9.21
N ARG A 4 11.18 -8.56 -9.69
CA ARG A 4 9.88 -9.06 -10.14
C ARG A 4 9.54 -8.45 -11.49
N GLU A 5 8.68 -9.15 -12.22
CA GLU A 5 8.21 -8.76 -13.53
C GLU A 5 7.47 -7.41 -13.45
N SER A 6 7.71 -6.53 -14.43
CA SER A 6 7.23 -5.15 -14.43
C SER A 6 5.70 -5.00 -14.44
N PHE A 7 4.98 -6.06 -14.82
CA PHE A 7 3.51 -6.05 -14.91
C PHE A 7 2.81 -6.42 -13.60
N ARG A 8 3.54 -6.84 -12.54
CA ARG A 8 2.87 -7.22 -11.29
C ARG A 8 2.33 -5.96 -10.59
N PRO A 9 1.02 -5.90 -10.30
CA PRO A 9 0.41 -4.73 -9.68
C PRO A 9 0.87 -4.58 -8.22
N PHE A 10 0.95 -3.34 -7.78
CA PHE A 10 1.06 -3.02 -6.36
C PHE A 10 -0.30 -2.66 -5.77
N ALA A 11 -0.38 -2.76 -4.45
CA ALA A 11 -1.57 -2.41 -3.67
C ALA A 11 -1.28 -1.16 -2.83
N PRO A 12 -2.27 -0.31 -2.57
CA PRO A 12 -2.15 0.75 -1.58
C PRO A 12 -2.56 0.26 -0.19
N SER A 13 -1.96 0.85 0.84
CA SER A 13 -2.64 1.06 2.10
C SER A 13 -3.27 2.45 2.11
N VAL A 14 -4.49 2.59 2.62
CA VAL A 14 -5.27 3.83 2.57
C VAL A 14 -6.04 4.06 3.86
N LEU A 15 -6.16 5.31 4.32
CA LEU A 15 -7.04 5.66 5.44
C LEU A 15 -8.51 5.36 5.10
N VAL A 16 -9.25 4.82 6.07
CA VAL A 16 -10.68 4.55 5.90
C VAL A 16 -11.47 5.77 5.39
N ASP A 17 -11.14 6.98 5.86
CA ASP A 17 -11.82 8.23 5.44
C ASP A 17 -11.42 8.73 4.04
N ASP A 18 -10.36 8.17 3.45
CA ASP A 18 -9.85 8.58 2.14
C ASP A 18 -10.14 7.56 1.03
N VAL A 19 -10.45 6.31 1.37
CA VAL A 19 -10.65 5.26 0.36
C VAL A 19 -11.78 5.60 -0.63
N ALA A 20 -12.90 6.12 -0.14
CA ALA A 20 -14.05 6.51 -0.95
C ALA A 20 -13.81 7.78 -1.80
N ARG A 21 -12.69 8.48 -1.62
CA ARG A 21 -12.31 9.63 -2.45
C ARG A 21 -11.79 9.19 -3.82
N HIS A 22 -11.12 8.05 -3.87
CA HIS A 22 -10.42 7.56 -5.06
C HIS A 22 -10.96 6.23 -5.59
N LEU A 23 -11.59 5.41 -4.75
CA LEU A 23 -12.11 4.09 -5.11
C LEU A 23 -13.62 3.99 -4.85
N ARG A 24 -14.30 3.17 -5.64
CA ARG A 24 -15.70 2.79 -5.40
C ARG A 24 -15.73 1.70 -4.35
N VAL A 25 -16.29 2.03 -3.20
CA VAL A 25 -16.31 1.15 -2.03
C VAL A 25 -17.69 0.53 -1.81
N PRO A 26 -17.77 -0.75 -1.42
CA PRO A 26 -19.00 -1.34 -0.89
C PRO A 26 -19.38 -0.71 0.46
N THR A 27 -20.59 -1.00 0.93
CA THR A 27 -21.07 -0.58 2.25
C THR A 27 -20.24 -1.18 3.39
N ASP A 28 -19.80 -2.43 3.22
CA ASP A 28 -18.94 -3.15 4.14
C ASP A 28 -17.49 -3.20 3.61
N LEU A 29 -16.55 -2.68 4.39
CA LEU A 29 -15.14 -2.55 4.04
C LEU A 29 -14.25 -3.64 4.65
N ASP A 30 -14.79 -4.57 5.43
CA ASP A 30 -13.98 -5.50 6.22
C ASP A 30 -13.06 -6.35 5.34
N ALA A 31 -13.54 -6.82 4.19
CA ALA A 31 -12.72 -7.56 3.23
C ALA A 31 -11.61 -6.70 2.57
N ALA A 32 -11.78 -5.38 2.52
CA ALA A 32 -10.76 -4.45 2.04
C ALA A 32 -9.66 -4.19 3.08
N GLU A 33 -9.83 -4.56 4.36
CA GLU A 33 -8.74 -4.53 5.34
C GLU A 33 -7.67 -5.60 5.05
N TYR A 34 -8.05 -6.66 4.36
CA TYR A 34 -7.18 -7.80 4.07
C TYR A 34 -6.68 -7.84 2.63
N MET A 35 -6.84 -6.74 1.88
CA MET A 35 -6.53 -6.69 0.44
C MET A 35 -7.26 -7.78 -0.38
N LEU A 36 -8.48 -8.16 -0.02
CA LEU A 36 -9.22 -9.23 -0.71
C LEU A 36 -10.08 -8.72 -1.87
N LEU A 37 -10.34 -7.42 -1.93
CA LEU A 37 -11.21 -6.79 -2.93
C LEU A 37 -10.42 -5.94 -3.92
N ALA A 38 -10.62 -6.19 -5.22
CA ALA A 38 -10.24 -5.27 -6.28
C ALA A 38 -11.35 -4.22 -6.46
N LEU A 39 -11.12 -3.01 -5.95
CA LEU A 39 -12.09 -1.92 -5.98
C LEU A 39 -11.93 -1.11 -7.28
N PRO A 40 -13.03 -0.81 -8.00
CA PRO A 40 -12.95 0.06 -9.17
C PRO A 40 -12.45 1.46 -8.78
N VAL A 41 -11.60 2.05 -9.63
CA VAL A 41 -11.23 3.46 -9.50
C VAL A 41 -12.47 4.33 -9.70
N LYS A 42 -12.62 5.37 -8.88
CA LYS A 42 -13.83 6.19 -8.83
C LYS A 42 -13.97 7.07 -10.07
N GLU A 43 -12.94 7.86 -10.37
CA GLU A 43 -12.88 8.81 -11.48
C GLU A 43 -11.60 8.63 -12.33
N PRO A 44 -11.63 8.93 -13.65
CA PRO A 44 -10.44 8.83 -14.50
C PRO A 44 -9.23 9.63 -14.01
N ARG A 45 -9.46 10.80 -13.39
CA ARG A 45 -8.39 11.62 -12.80
C ARG A 45 -7.61 10.90 -11.70
N ASP A 46 -8.24 9.96 -11.00
CA ASP A 46 -7.59 9.23 -9.90
C ASP A 46 -6.54 8.28 -10.44
N ILE A 47 -6.71 7.75 -11.66
CA ILE A 47 -5.69 6.92 -12.34
C ILE A 47 -4.37 7.69 -12.47
N GLN A 48 -4.44 8.99 -12.79
CA GLN A 48 -3.25 9.85 -12.89
C GLN A 48 -2.69 10.26 -11.53
N ARG A 49 -3.53 10.32 -10.49
CA ARG A 49 -3.10 10.69 -9.13
C ARG A 49 -2.45 9.55 -8.36
N ILE A 50 -2.92 8.31 -8.56
CA ILE A 50 -2.44 7.11 -7.86
C ILE A 50 -1.99 6.00 -8.84
N PRO A 51 -1.18 6.30 -9.87
CA PRO A 51 -0.89 5.35 -10.95
C PRO A 51 -0.11 4.12 -10.47
N ALA A 52 0.69 4.26 -9.42
CA ALA A 52 1.54 3.18 -8.90
C ALA A 52 0.76 2.00 -8.29
N VAL A 53 -0.52 2.19 -7.98
CA VAL A 53 -1.37 1.21 -7.29
C VAL A 53 -2.64 0.87 -8.06
N VAL A 54 -2.74 1.33 -9.31
CA VAL A 54 -3.88 1.08 -10.19
C VAL A 54 -3.48 0.07 -11.26
N GLN A 55 -4.35 -0.89 -11.51
CA GLN A 55 -4.24 -1.83 -12.62
C GLN A 55 -5.43 -1.69 -13.54
N GLU A 56 -5.16 -1.45 -14.82
CA GLU A 56 -6.18 -1.43 -15.87
C GLU A 56 -6.28 -2.78 -16.55
N ASN A 57 -7.51 -3.28 -16.70
CA ASN A 57 -7.78 -4.45 -17.52
C ASN A 57 -7.71 -4.07 -19.00
N GLY A 58 -6.78 -4.66 -19.76
CA GLY A 58 -6.57 -4.32 -21.17
C GLY A 58 -7.75 -4.60 -22.11
N ILE A 59 -8.71 -5.44 -21.69
CA ILE A 59 -9.91 -5.78 -22.47
C ILE A 59 -11.06 -4.84 -22.08
N THR A 60 -11.40 -4.80 -20.79
CA THR A 60 -12.58 -4.05 -20.32
C THR A 60 -12.30 -2.57 -20.07
N ARG A 61 -11.02 -2.15 -20.08
CA ARG A 61 -10.56 -0.80 -19.72
C ARG A 61 -10.94 -0.36 -18.31
N VAL A 62 -11.38 -1.30 -17.48
CA VAL A 62 -11.71 -1.04 -16.08
C VAL A 62 -10.42 -0.94 -15.28
N ALA A 63 -10.21 0.22 -14.66
CA ALA A 63 -9.14 0.44 -13.71
C ALA A 63 -9.59 0.02 -12.30
N THR A 64 -8.77 -0.78 -11.62
CA THR A 64 -9.03 -1.26 -10.26
C THR A 64 -7.80 -1.11 -9.38
N SER A 65 -8.01 -1.08 -8.06
CA SER A 65 -6.96 -1.11 -7.06
C SER A 65 -7.36 -2.01 -5.90
N ARG A 66 -6.42 -2.81 -5.41
CA ARG A 66 -6.65 -3.75 -4.31
C ARG A 66 -6.19 -3.14 -3.00
N ALA A 67 -7.03 -2.31 -2.41
CA ALA A 67 -6.70 -1.53 -1.22
C ALA A 67 -6.60 -2.39 0.04
N HIS A 68 -5.67 -2.02 0.93
CA HIS A 68 -5.69 -2.30 2.36
C HIS A 68 -6.25 -1.07 3.07
N VAL A 69 -7.49 -1.16 3.53
CA VAL A 69 -8.12 -0.09 4.31
C VAL A 69 -7.58 -0.12 5.73
N VAL A 70 -7.08 1.02 6.21
CA VAL A 70 -6.47 1.17 7.52
C VAL A 70 -7.40 1.99 8.40
N ARG A 71 -7.77 1.37 9.52
CA ARG A 71 -8.55 1.96 10.60
C ARG A 71 -7.64 2.37 11.76
N PRO A 72 -7.73 3.61 12.26
CA PRO A 72 -6.94 4.06 13.42
C PRO A 72 -7.08 3.18 14.66
N GLU A 73 -8.26 2.58 14.87
CA GLU A 73 -8.57 1.67 15.97
C GLU A 73 -7.89 0.30 15.85
N VAL A 74 -7.54 -0.14 14.63
CA VAL A 74 -6.85 -1.42 14.37
C VAL A 74 -5.32 -1.23 14.36
N ASN A 75 -4.82 -0.18 13.71
CA ASN A 75 -3.39 0.10 13.63
C ASN A 75 -3.09 1.61 13.70
N PRO A 76 -3.03 2.18 14.92
CA PRO A 76 -2.91 3.62 15.12
C PRO A 76 -1.59 4.20 14.62
N ILE A 77 -0.49 3.44 14.70
CA ILE A 77 0.84 3.89 14.23
C ILE A 77 0.82 4.01 12.70
N TYR A 78 0.27 3.01 12.01
CA TYR A 78 0.21 3.02 10.56
C TYR A 78 -0.82 4.03 10.02
N ALA A 79 -1.94 4.22 10.73
CA ALA A 79 -2.89 5.28 10.43
C ALA A 79 -2.24 6.67 10.55
N ARG A 80 -1.43 6.92 11.59
CA ARG A 80 -0.69 8.17 11.74
C ARG A 80 0.28 8.40 10.59
N LEU A 81 1.01 7.37 10.16
CA LEU A 81 1.88 7.46 8.97
C LEU A 81 1.10 7.92 7.73
N LEU A 82 -0.08 7.34 7.49
CA LEU A 82 -0.92 7.72 6.35
C LEU A 82 -1.49 9.15 6.49
N GLN A 83 -1.81 9.59 7.70
CA GLN A 83 -2.25 10.96 7.97
C GLN A 83 -1.14 11.97 7.67
N GLU A 84 0.11 11.67 8.03
CA GLU A 84 1.25 12.51 7.66
C GLU A 84 1.49 12.50 6.14
N MET A 85 1.36 11.35 5.48
CA MET A 85 1.46 11.30 4.02
C MET A 85 0.36 12.14 3.35
N LYS A 86 -0.85 12.16 3.93
CA LYS A 86 -1.94 13.01 3.49
C LYS A 86 -1.65 14.49 3.71
N SER A 87 -1.06 14.88 4.84
CA SER A 87 -0.72 16.29 5.11
C SER A 87 0.31 16.82 4.09
N LEU A 88 1.25 15.96 3.69
CA LEU A 88 2.32 16.30 2.73
C LEU A 88 1.85 16.29 1.26
N SER A 89 1.04 15.31 0.86
CA SER A 89 0.70 15.07 -0.56
C SER A 89 -0.75 15.35 -0.92
N GLY A 90 -1.62 15.55 0.07
CA GLY A 90 -3.08 15.56 -0.09
C GLY A 90 -3.70 14.19 -0.32
N ILE A 91 -2.92 13.10 -0.31
CA ILE A 91 -3.39 11.72 -0.55
C ILE A 91 -3.04 10.85 0.67
N GLY A 92 -4.05 10.34 1.39
CA GLY A 92 -3.88 9.42 2.51
C GLY A 92 -3.63 7.97 2.09
N MET A 93 -2.69 7.77 1.15
CA MET A 93 -2.33 6.46 0.60
C MET A 93 -0.81 6.31 0.49
N ILE A 94 -0.33 5.09 0.71
CA ILE A 94 1.03 4.69 0.33
C ILE A 94 1.00 3.34 -0.38
N LEU A 95 1.97 3.11 -1.26
CA LEU A 95 2.20 1.79 -1.82
C LEU A 95 2.62 0.81 -0.71
N ASN A 96 1.94 -0.32 -0.63
CA ASN A 96 2.22 -1.39 0.32
C ASN A 96 2.53 -2.69 -0.41
N THR A 97 3.68 -3.28 -0.11
CA THR A 97 4.10 -4.58 -0.62
C THR A 97 4.74 -5.38 0.50
N SER A 98 4.75 -6.71 0.36
CA SER A 98 5.38 -7.58 1.35
C SER A 98 6.84 -7.22 1.59
N PHE A 99 7.28 -7.26 2.84
CA PHE A 99 8.68 -7.06 3.17
C PHE A 99 9.43 -8.39 3.05
N ASN A 100 10.00 -8.63 1.86
CA ASN A 100 10.81 -9.80 1.51
C ASN A 100 11.58 -9.59 0.18
N ILE A 101 12.62 -10.40 -0.05
CA ILE A 101 13.29 -10.54 -1.35
C ILE A 101 13.27 -12.02 -1.73
N SER A 102 12.28 -12.44 -2.54
CA SER A 102 12.14 -13.82 -3.04
C SER A 102 12.14 -14.93 -1.96
N GLU A 103 11.84 -14.56 -0.71
CA GLU A 103 11.74 -15.43 0.47
C GLU A 103 10.41 -15.15 1.21
N PRO A 104 10.04 -15.89 2.27
CA PRO A 104 8.85 -15.55 3.08
C PRO A 104 8.91 -14.13 3.67
N ILE A 105 7.76 -13.61 4.12
CA ILE A 105 7.70 -12.31 4.81
C ILE A 105 8.53 -12.39 6.10
N VAL A 106 9.25 -11.30 6.41
CA VAL A 106 10.05 -11.22 7.64
C VAL A 106 9.16 -11.34 8.89
N CYS A 107 9.61 -12.11 9.89
CA CYS A 107 8.87 -12.36 11.14
C CYS A 107 9.64 -11.98 12.41
N THR A 108 10.94 -11.69 12.30
CA THR A 108 11.80 -11.32 13.43
C THR A 108 12.62 -10.08 13.08
N PRO A 109 13.12 -9.34 14.09
CA PRO A 109 13.99 -8.21 13.84
C PRO A 109 15.26 -8.57 13.06
N SER A 110 15.84 -9.75 13.31
CA SER A 110 17.00 -10.24 12.54
C SER A 110 16.65 -10.45 11.07
N HIS A 111 15.52 -11.08 10.75
CA HIS A 111 15.06 -11.26 9.37
C HIS A 111 14.87 -9.90 8.67
N ALA A 112 14.27 -8.92 9.34
CA ALA A 112 14.07 -7.58 8.80
C ALA A 112 15.41 -6.88 8.48
N VAL A 113 16.38 -6.97 9.38
CA VAL A 113 17.73 -6.39 9.18
C VAL A 113 18.46 -7.09 8.04
N ASP A 114 18.43 -8.42 7.98
CA ASP A 114 19.11 -9.21 6.94
C ASP A 114 18.47 -9.03 5.56
N CYS A 115 17.14 -8.93 5.49
CA CYS A 115 16.43 -8.55 4.27
C CYS A 115 16.78 -7.11 3.87
N PHE A 116 16.80 -6.16 4.81
CA PHE A 116 17.13 -4.76 4.53
C PHE A 116 18.55 -4.63 3.95
N LYS A 117 19.56 -5.28 4.55
CA LYS A 117 20.96 -5.28 4.08
C LYS A 117 21.08 -5.73 2.62
N ARG A 118 20.39 -6.82 2.25
CA ARG A 118 20.36 -7.38 0.88
C ARG A 118 19.50 -6.60 -0.11
N SER A 119 18.62 -5.72 0.37
CA SER A 119 17.71 -4.95 -0.48
C SER A 119 18.37 -3.71 -1.10
N LYS A 120 17.60 -2.97 -1.90
CA LYS A 120 17.92 -1.59 -2.33
C LYS A 120 17.01 -0.56 -1.63
N MET A 121 16.46 -0.87 -0.46
CA MET A 121 15.63 0.06 0.32
C MET A 121 16.51 1.17 0.91
N ASP A 122 15.99 2.39 0.96
CA ASP A 122 16.72 3.57 1.47
C ASP A 122 16.75 3.63 3.00
N ALA A 123 15.70 3.12 3.65
CA ALA A 123 15.58 3.13 5.11
C ALA A 123 14.76 1.94 5.63
N LEU A 124 14.98 1.60 6.90
CA LEU A 124 14.23 0.61 7.67
C LEU A 124 13.72 1.27 8.96
N ALA A 125 12.41 1.38 9.11
CA ALA A 125 11.77 1.68 10.38
C ALA A 125 11.43 0.37 11.11
N ILE A 126 11.99 0.16 12.30
CA ILE A 126 11.81 -1.08 13.08
C ILE A 126 11.64 -0.75 14.56
N GLY A 127 10.43 -0.99 15.08
CA GLY A 127 10.06 -0.50 16.42
C GLY A 127 10.24 1.02 16.51
N SER A 128 11.00 1.49 17.49
CA SER A 128 11.30 2.90 17.71
C SER A 128 12.58 3.38 16.99
N TYR A 129 13.17 2.56 16.13
CA TYR A 129 14.43 2.86 15.45
C TYR A 129 14.22 3.13 13.96
N LEU A 130 15.01 4.06 13.43
CA LEU A 130 15.13 4.33 11.99
C LEU A 130 16.59 4.10 11.56
N VAL A 131 16.79 3.15 10.67
CA VAL A 131 18.09 2.86 10.06
C VAL A 131 18.09 3.41 8.64
N LYS A 132 19.15 4.12 8.27
CA LYS A 132 19.39 4.63 6.91
C LYS A 132 20.66 4.00 6.36
N ARG A 133 20.76 3.90 5.03
CA ARG A 133 21.99 3.46 4.35
C ARG A 133 23.10 4.50 4.44
#